data_AF-A0A7W9SVL1-F1
#
_entry.id   AF-A0A7W9SVL1-F1
#
_cell.length_a   1.000
_cell.length_b   1.000
_cell.length_c   1.000
_cell.angle_alpha   90.00
_cell.angle_beta   90.00
_cell.angle_gamma   90.00
#
_symmetry.space_group_name_H-M   'P 1'
#
loop_
_entity.id
_entity.type
_entity.pdbx_description
1 polymer ?
#
loop_
_entity_poly.entity_id
_entity_poly.type
_entity_poly.pdbx_seq_one_letter_code
_entity_poly.pdbx_strand_id
1 'polypeptide(L)'
;MDRGAPLTHAGWTALHAVCWPGERTVTGEDVRAETEQIIRRLIAEGVPIDCQDANGLTPLLTALDGDEVSFTAVRTLLELGATVGACDQKGQTELHYALSSPDCIQLLLAAGADPLRPDHAGITPQALAEQSLRYYQERLERAEAIPGVRESVRRAHFTPYVEAAQKVVALLAG
;
A
#
# COMPACT_ATOMS: atom_id res chain seq x y z
N MET A 1 -6.01 -9.75 34.05
CA MET A 1 -4.57 -9.57 33.83
C MET A 1 -4.43 -9.06 32.42
N ASP A 2 -4.15 -7.78 32.30
CA ASP A 2 -4.04 -7.06 31.03
C ASP A 2 -2.93 -7.70 30.18
N ARG A 3 -3.31 -8.34 29.07
CA ARG A 3 -2.38 -8.89 28.08
C ARG A 3 -2.19 -7.91 26.92
N GLY A 4 -2.28 -6.61 27.18
CA GLY A 4 -1.88 -5.59 26.22
C GLY A 4 -0.52 -5.95 25.64
N ALA A 5 -0.52 -6.28 24.35
CA ALA A 5 0.69 -6.57 23.58
C ALA A 5 1.73 -5.49 23.87
N PRO A 6 3.04 -5.79 23.92
CA PRO A 6 4.05 -4.81 24.26
C PRO A 6 4.01 -3.66 23.25
N LEU A 7 3.30 -2.58 23.61
CA LEU A 7 3.31 -1.33 22.90
C LEU A 7 4.71 -0.77 23.09
N THR A 8 5.46 -0.60 22.01
CA THR A 8 6.63 0.29 22.08
C THR A 8 6.13 1.71 22.41
N HIS A 9 7.04 2.58 22.83
CA HIS A 9 6.77 3.95 23.32
C HIS A 9 6.07 4.87 22.29
N ALA A 10 5.83 4.39 21.06
CA ALA A 10 5.18 5.10 19.97
C ALA A 10 3.93 4.37 19.42
N GLY A 11 3.29 3.46 20.17
CA GLY A 11 2.10 2.73 19.69
C GLY A 11 2.40 1.66 18.63
N TRP A 12 3.67 1.52 18.23
CA TRP A 12 4.10 0.52 17.27
C TRP A 12 4.07 -0.88 17.89
N THR A 13 3.40 -1.80 17.20
CA THR A 13 3.09 -3.16 17.66
C THR A 13 3.81 -4.22 16.84
N ALA A 14 3.79 -5.47 17.32
CA ALA A 14 4.28 -6.61 16.55
C ALA A 14 3.55 -6.76 15.20
N LEU A 15 2.29 -6.32 15.12
CA LEU A 15 1.51 -6.36 13.89
C LEU A 15 2.02 -5.32 12.87
N HIS A 16 2.45 -4.14 13.32
CA HIS A 16 3.15 -3.17 12.44
C HIS A 16 4.44 -3.76 11.90
N ALA A 17 5.26 -4.37 12.77
CA ALA A 17 6.55 -4.92 12.37
C ALA A 17 6.43 -6.03 11.31
N VAL A 18 5.46 -6.94 11.43
CA VAL A 18 5.25 -8.01 10.44
C VAL A 18 4.60 -7.50 9.14
N CYS A 19 3.86 -6.39 9.19
CA CYS A 19 3.25 -5.80 8.01
C CYS A 19 4.22 -4.88 7.25
N TRP A 20 5.18 -4.28 7.96
CA TRP A 20 6.16 -3.39 7.36
C TRP A 20 7.09 -4.20 6.43
N PRO A 21 7.15 -3.85 5.14
CA PRO A 21 8.00 -4.53 4.17
C PRO A 21 9.48 -4.20 4.40
N GLY A 22 9.83 -2.93 4.62
CA GLY A 22 11.17 -2.51 5.05
C GLY A 22 12.32 -3.01 4.18
N GLU A 23 13.47 -3.32 4.78
CA GLU A 23 14.64 -3.87 4.08
C GLU A 23 14.54 -5.39 3.87
N ARG A 24 13.36 -5.95 3.58
CA ARG A 24 13.23 -7.39 3.29
C ARG A 24 14.07 -7.74 2.06
N THR A 25 15.18 -8.44 2.30
CA THR A 25 16.05 -8.97 1.24
C THR A 25 15.58 -10.34 0.74
N VAL A 26 14.65 -10.98 1.45
CA VAL A 26 14.15 -12.33 1.16
C VAL A 26 12.68 -12.25 0.75
N THR A 27 12.40 -12.67 -0.48
CA THR A 27 11.06 -12.79 -1.05
C THR A 27 10.80 -14.24 -1.47
N GLY A 28 9.56 -14.71 -1.41
CA GLY A 28 9.20 -16.06 -1.85
C GLY A 28 7.90 -16.56 -1.25
N GLU A 29 7.46 -17.75 -1.67
CA GLU A 29 6.25 -18.39 -1.14
C GLU A 29 6.35 -18.69 0.36
N ASP A 30 7.49 -19.21 0.81
CA ASP A 30 7.72 -19.53 2.22
C ASP A 30 7.56 -18.29 3.12
N VAL A 31 8.13 -17.15 2.70
CA VAL A 31 8.05 -15.88 3.45
C VAL A 31 6.61 -15.36 3.48
N ARG A 32 5.85 -15.52 2.41
CA ARG A 32 4.43 -15.12 2.36
C ARG A 32 3.60 -15.97 3.31
N ALA A 33 3.78 -17.30 3.27
CA ALA A 33 3.09 -18.22 4.16
C ALA A 33 3.44 -17.97 5.63
N GLU A 34 4.72 -17.70 5.92
CA GLU A 34 5.17 -17.34 7.27
C GLU A 34 4.57 -16.00 7.72
N THR A 35 4.57 -14.98 6.85
CA THR A 35 3.96 -13.67 7.14
C THR A 35 2.47 -13.82 7.48
N GLU A 36 1.71 -14.58 6.68
CA GLU A 36 0.31 -14.88 6.94
C GLU A 36 0.12 -15.58 8.30
N GLN A 37 0.93 -16.60 8.59
CA GLN A 37 0.85 -17.34 9.86
C GLN A 37 1.15 -16.46 11.07
N ILE A 38 2.16 -15.60 10.98
CA ILE A 38 2.51 -14.66 12.06
C ILE A 38 1.36 -13.68 12.30
N ILE A 39 0.78 -13.09 11.25
CA ILE A 39 -0.37 -12.17 11.38
C ILE A 39 -1.53 -12.86 12.09
N ARG A 40 -1.95 -14.04 11.61
CA ARG A 40 -3.06 -14.80 12.21
C ARG A 40 -2.80 -15.14 13.68
N ARG A 41 -1.58 -15.54 14.01
CA ARG A 41 -1.18 -15.85 15.37
C ARG A 41 -1.23 -14.62 16.29
N LEU A 42 -0.67 -13.49 15.87
CA LEU A 42 -0.69 -12.25 16.66
C LEU A 42 -2.12 -11.80 16.98
N ILE A 43 -3.01 -11.88 15.99
CA ILE A 43 -4.43 -11.54 16.20
C ILE A 43 -5.09 -12.54 17.17
N ALA A 44 -4.81 -13.84 17.05
CA ALA A 44 -5.30 -14.86 17.99
C ALA A 44 -4.76 -14.67 19.41
N GLU A 45 -3.58 -14.10 19.57
CA GLU A 45 -2.99 -13.73 20.87
C GLU A 45 -3.59 -12.44 21.46
N GLY A 46 -4.46 -11.75 20.72
CA GLY A 46 -5.18 -10.56 21.16
C GLY A 46 -4.51 -9.23 20.82
N VAL A 47 -3.54 -9.22 19.89
CA VAL A 47 -3.00 -7.96 19.36
C VAL A 47 -4.11 -7.23 18.58
N PRO A 48 -4.43 -5.96 18.89
CA PRO A 48 -5.47 -5.23 18.18
C PRO A 48 -5.12 -5.05 16.70
N ILE A 49 -6.04 -5.42 15.81
CA ILE A 49 -5.83 -5.38 14.35
C ILE A 49 -5.71 -3.95 13.80
N ASP A 50 -6.46 -3.01 14.38
CA ASP A 50 -6.53 -1.60 13.93
C ASP A 50 -5.77 -0.66 14.88
N CYS A 51 -4.76 -1.15 15.62
CA CYS A 51 -3.94 -0.28 16.47
C CYS A 51 -3.24 0.78 15.62
N GLN A 52 -3.23 2.03 16.07
CA GLN A 52 -2.49 3.10 15.40
C GLN A 52 -1.15 3.37 16.09
N ASP A 53 -0.10 3.52 15.30
CA ASP A 53 1.19 4.03 15.77
C ASP A 53 1.15 5.56 16.01
N ALA A 54 2.27 6.13 16.40
CA ALA A 54 2.41 7.57 16.65
C ALA A 54 2.24 8.43 15.40
N ASN A 55 2.18 7.86 14.20
CA ASN A 55 1.88 8.54 12.94
C ASN A 55 0.43 8.31 12.47
N GLY A 56 -0.38 7.59 13.25
CA GLY A 56 -1.74 7.20 12.87
C GLY A 56 -1.80 6.02 11.91
N LEU A 57 -0.67 5.37 11.62
CA LEU A 57 -0.63 4.21 10.73
C LEU A 57 -1.23 3.02 11.46
N THR A 58 -2.14 2.33 10.81
CA THR A 58 -2.57 0.99 11.20
C THR A 58 -1.62 -0.06 10.60
N PRO A 59 -1.66 -1.33 11.05
CA PRO A 59 -0.95 -2.40 10.37
C PRO A 59 -1.35 -2.53 8.89
N LEU A 60 -2.62 -2.28 8.56
CA LEU A 60 -3.10 -2.28 7.18
C LEU A 60 -2.44 -1.16 6.36
N LEU A 61 -2.38 0.07 6.88
CA LEU A 61 -1.68 1.18 6.23
C LEU A 61 -0.18 0.88 6.05
N THR A 62 0.42 0.26 7.07
CA THR A 62 1.85 -0.11 7.08
C THR A 62 2.21 -1.17 6.02
N ALA A 63 1.25 -2.02 5.65
CA ALA A 63 1.45 -3.08 4.66
C ALA A 63 1.46 -2.59 3.21
N LEU A 64 1.26 -1.30 2.92
CA LEU A 64 1.02 -0.78 1.57
C LEU A 64 2.27 -0.14 0.95
N ASP A 65 3.30 -0.94 0.65
CA ASP A 65 4.54 -0.47 -0.01
C ASP A 65 4.88 -1.20 -1.33
N GLY A 66 3.90 -1.89 -1.91
CA GLY A 66 3.95 -2.34 -3.32
C GLY A 66 4.74 -3.61 -3.65
N ASP A 67 5.22 -4.38 -2.66
CA ASP A 67 5.83 -5.70 -2.92
C ASP A 67 4.81 -6.88 -2.81
N GLU A 68 5.22 -8.10 -3.19
CA GLU A 68 4.32 -9.27 -3.13
C GLU A 68 3.93 -9.66 -1.70
N VAL A 69 4.82 -9.40 -0.73
CA VAL A 69 4.60 -9.72 0.67
C VAL A 69 3.57 -8.77 1.29
N SER A 70 3.62 -7.50 0.88
CA SER A 70 2.65 -6.45 1.15
C SER A 70 1.25 -6.90 0.74
N PHE A 71 1.10 -7.44 -0.47
CA PHE A 71 -0.20 -7.97 -0.93
C PHE A 71 -0.73 -9.09 -0.03
N THR A 72 0.13 -10.05 0.38
CA THR A 72 -0.27 -11.12 1.31
C THR A 72 -0.69 -10.57 2.67
N ALA A 73 0.04 -9.60 3.21
CA ALA A 73 -0.29 -8.96 4.48
C ALA A 73 -1.63 -8.21 4.40
N VAL A 74 -1.84 -7.39 3.37
CA VAL A 74 -3.10 -6.65 3.11
C VAL A 74 -4.27 -7.62 3.02
N ARG A 75 -4.18 -8.65 2.17
CA ARG A 75 -5.24 -9.67 2.03
C ARG A 75 -5.57 -10.33 3.37
N THR A 76 -4.54 -10.76 4.11
CA THR A 76 -4.72 -11.48 5.38
C THR A 76 -5.38 -10.59 6.43
N LEU A 77 -4.97 -9.32 6.54
CA LEU A 77 -5.57 -8.37 7.47
C LEU A 77 -7.05 -8.12 7.13
N LEU A 78 -7.38 -7.91 5.85
CA LEU A 78 -8.77 -7.74 5.42
C LEU A 78 -9.63 -8.99 5.68
N GLU A 79 -9.10 -10.19 5.42
CA GLU A 79 -9.79 -11.46 5.76
C GLU A 79 -10.05 -11.62 7.26
N LEU A 80 -9.19 -11.05 8.10
CA LEU A 80 -9.31 -11.06 9.56
C LEU A 80 -10.16 -9.91 10.10
N GLY A 81 -10.75 -9.09 9.22
CA GLY A 81 -11.67 -8.02 9.58
C GLY A 81 -11.01 -6.70 9.91
N ALA A 82 -9.84 -6.40 9.34
CA ALA A 82 -9.23 -5.08 9.49
C ALA A 82 -10.17 -4.00 8.94
N THR A 83 -10.32 -2.91 9.69
CA THR A 83 -11.18 -1.82 9.28
C THR A 83 -10.55 -1.05 8.12
N VAL A 84 -11.34 -0.79 7.08
CA VAL A 84 -10.92 0.02 5.92
C VAL A 84 -11.38 1.46 6.10
N GLY A 85 -10.55 2.40 5.67
CA GLY A 85 -10.82 3.83 5.78
C GLY A 85 -10.15 4.48 6.99
N ALA A 86 -9.15 3.82 7.57
CA ALA A 86 -8.22 4.48 8.47
C ALA A 86 -7.38 5.49 7.68
N CYS A 87 -6.81 6.47 8.37
CA CYS A 87 -5.88 7.41 7.77
C CYS A 87 -4.77 7.77 8.74
N ASP A 88 -3.61 8.11 8.17
CA ASP A 88 -2.48 8.63 8.93
C ASP A 88 -2.74 10.06 9.43
N GLN A 89 -1.75 10.67 10.09
CA GLN A 89 -1.79 12.06 10.56
C GLN A 89 -1.92 13.11 9.45
N LYS A 90 -1.62 12.76 8.20
CA LYS A 90 -1.82 13.63 7.03
C LYS A 90 -3.19 13.41 6.39
N GLY A 91 -4.02 12.52 6.92
CA GLY A 91 -5.31 12.15 6.34
C GLY A 91 -5.18 11.19 5.16
N GLN A 92 -3.99 10.64 4.89
CA GLN A 92 -3.77 9.69 3.83
C GLN A 92 -4.38 8.34 4.20
N THR A 93 -5.37 7.91 3.41
CA THR A 93 -6.06 6.61 3.52
C THR A 93 -5.27 5.48 2.86
N GLU A 94 -5.74 4.25 2.99
CA GLU A 94 -5.13 3.07 2.37
C GLU A 94 -4.99 3.22 0.84
N LEU A 95 -5.98 3.83 0.17
CA LEU A 95 -5.92 4.07 -1.27
C LEU A 95 -4.83 5.09 -1.68
N HIS A 96 -4.43 6.02 -0.79
CA HIS A 96 -3.32 6.91 -1.05
C HIS A 96 -1.97 6.17 -1.05
N TYR A 97 -1.82 5.15 -0.19
CA TYR A 97 -0.59 4.35 -0.10
C TYR A 97 -0.55 3.24 -1.17
N ALA A 98 -1.70 2.73 -1.60
CA ALA A 98 -1.79 1.61 -2.53
C ALA A 98 -1.51 1.95 -4.01
N LEU A 99 -1.16 3.19 -4.36
CA LEU A 99 -1.06 3.65 -5.76
C LEU A 99 0.00 2.92 -6.60
N SER A 100 0.95 2.22 -5.99
CA SER A 100 1.93 1.38 -6.67
C SER A 100 1.43 -0.05 -6.92
N SER A 101 0.34 -0.47 -6.29
CA SER A 101 -0.20 -1.83 -6.34
C SER A 101 -1.66 -1.84 -6.76
N PRO A 102 -1.95 -1.99 -8.07
CA PRO A 102 -3.32 -2.10 -8.58
C PRO A 102 -4.12 -3.23 -7.91
N ASP A 103 -3.45 -4.31 -7.52
CA ASP A 103 -4.09 -5.47 -6.92
C ASP A 103 -4.50 -5.18 -5.46
N CYS A 104 -3.68 -4.43 -4.70
CA CYS A 104 -4.09 -3.92 -3.38
C CYS A 104 -5.26 -2.94 -3.50
N ILE A 105 -5.28 -2.07 -4.51
CA ILE A 105 -6.42 -1.15 -4.75
C ILE A 105 -7.70 -1.95 -4.98
N GLN A 106 -7.66 -3.00 -5.79
CA GLN A 106 -8.84 -3.85 -6.02
C GLN A 106 -9.35 -4.48 -4.73
N LEU A 107 -8.47 -5.01 -3.88
CA LEU A 107 -8.85 -5.56 -2.58
C LEU A 107 -9.47 -4.51 -1.66
N LEU A 108 -8.86 -3.33 -1.57
CA LEU A 108 -9.33 -2.25 -0.71
C LEU A 108 -10.69 -1.71 -1.16
N LEU A 109 -10.89 -1.52 -2.48
CA LEU A 109 -12.18 -1.10 -3.04
C LEU A 109 -13.26 -2.17 -2.79
N ALA A 110 -12.93 -3.46 -2.98
CA ALA A 110 -13.85 -4.56 -2.68
C ALA A 110 -14.20 -4.63 -1.18
N ALA A 111 -13.28 -4.21 -0.30
CA ALA A 111 -13.49 -4.08 1.12
C ALA A 111 -14.16 -2.76 1.56
N GLY A 112 -14.55 -1.90 0.60
CA GLY A 112 -15.34 -0.69 0.86
C GLY A 112 -14.54 0.60 1.07
N ALA A 113 -13.27 0.65 0.62
CA ALA A 113 -12.50 1.89 0.65
C ALA A 113 -13.13 2.98 -0.23
N ASP A 114 -13.16 4.22 0.27
CA ASP A 114 -13.69 5.38 -0.44
C ASP A 114 -12.61 6.05 -1.31
N PRO A 115 -12.69 5.97 -2.66
CA PRO A 115 -11.70 6.59 -3.56
C PRO A 115 -11.81 8.12 -3.62
N LEU A 116 -12.88 8.71 -3.05
CA LEU A 116 -13.13 10.15 -3.06
C LEU A 116 -12.74 10.83 -1.75
N ARG A 117 -12.31 10.09 -0.74
CA ARG A 117 -11.92 10.66 0.55
C ARG A 117 -10.60 11.43 0.41
N PRO A 118 -10.59 12.76 0.61
CA PRO A 118 -9.36 13.54 0.51
C PRO A 118 -8.50 13.41 1.76
N ASP A 119 -7.20 13.59 1.59
CA ASP A 119 -6.25 13.85 2.67
C ASP A 119 -6.42 15.27 3.26
N HIS A 120 -5.59 15.63 4.25
CA HIS A 120 -5.64 16.96 4.87
C HIS A 120 -5.20 18.10 3.93
N ALA A 121 -4.54 17.80 2.81
CA ALA A 121 -4.22 18.76 1.76
C ALA A 121 -5.37 18.91 0.74
N GLY A 122 -6.46 18.15 0.89
CA GLY A 122 -7.58 18.15 -0.04
C GLY A 122 -7.34 17.29 -1.29
N ILE A 123 -6.30 16.47 -1.31
CA ILE A 123 -5.95 15.61 -2.44
C ILE A 123 -6.64 14.25 -2.23
N THR A 124 -7.38 13.78 -3.23
CA THR A 124 -7.97 12.44 -3.22
C THR A 124 -6.99 11.40 -3.77
N PRO A 125 -7.16 10.09 -3.46
CA PRO A 125 -6.38 9.02 -4.08
C PRO A 125 -6.42 9.10 -5.60
N GLN A 126 -7.60 9.37 -6.17
CA GLN A 126 -7.78 9.52 -7.61
C GLN A 126 -6.96 10.71 -8.16
N ALA A 127 -7.02 11.89 -7.52
CA ALA A 127 -6.27 13.06 -7.97
C ALA A 127 -4.76 12.83 -7.90
N LEU A 128 -4.28 12.12 -6.86
CA LEU A 128 -2.87 11.76 -6.71
C LEU A 128 -2.42 10.74 -7.78
N ALA A 129 -3.28 9.78 -8.14
CA ALA A 129 -3.03 8.82 -9.20
C ALA A 129 -2.93 9.52 -10.58
N GLU A 130 -3.84 10.45 -10.87
CA GLU A 130 -3.83 11.24 -12.11
C GLU A 130 -2.57 12.10 -12.21
N GLN A 131 -2.15 12.72 -11.12
CA GLN A 131 -0.89 13.48 -11.06
C GLN A 131 0.32 12.58 -11.34
N SER A 132 0.34 11.38 -10.77
CA SER A 132 1.41 10.38 -11.00
C SER A 132 1.44 9.91 -12.44
N LEU A 133 0.28 9.61 -13.04
CA LEU A 133 0.17 9.24 -14.45
C LEU A 133 0.71 10.34 -15.37
N ARG A 134 0.31 11.61 -15.13
CA ARG A 134 0.83 12.75 -15.89
C ARG A 134 2.36 12.84 -15.79
N TYR A 135 2.90 12.69 -14.59
CA TYR A 135 4.35 12.70 -14.36
C TYR A 135 5.07 11.61 -15.17
N TYR A 136 4.55 10.38 -15.19
CA TYR A 136 5.14 9.30 -15.99
C TYR A 136 5.02 9.52 -17.48
N GLN A 137 3.90 10.09 -17.96
CA GLN A 137 3.70 10.46 -19.36
C GLN A 137 4.69 11.55 -19.81
N GLU A 138 4.82 12.64 -19.05
CA GLU A 138 5.79 13.71 -19.35
C GLU A 138 7.23 13.18 -19.39
N ARG A 139 7.58 12.25 -18.48
CA ARG A 139 8.89 11.60 -18.48
C ARG A 139 9.12 10.72 -19.70
N LEU A 140 8.09 9.98 -20.13
CA LEU A 140 8.15 9.18 -21.36
C LEU A 140 8.35 10.08 -22.58
N GLU A 141 7.56 11.14 -22.73
CA GLU A 141 7.66 12.10 -23.83
C GLU A 141 9.05 12.75 -23.89
N ARG A 142 9.59 13.18 -22.73
CA ARG A 142 10.96 13.71 -22.65
C ARG A 142 12.01 12.68 -23.06
N ALA A 143 11.84 11.42 -22.67
CA ALA A 143 12.76 10.35 -23.07
C ALA A 143 12.70 10.05 -24.57
N GLU A 144 11.51 10.15 -25.19
CA GLU A 144 11.31 10.01 -26.64
C GLU A 144 11.93 11.17 -27.43
N ALA A 145 11.95 12.38 -26.86
CA ALA A 145 12.54 13.55 -27.49
C ALA A 145 14.08 13.54 -27.53
N ILE A 146 14.77 12.66 -26.79
CA ILE A 146 16.25 12.60 -26.74
C ILE A 146 16.77 11.73 -27.90
N PRO A 147 17.47 12.32 -28.90
CA PRO A 147 18.05 11.55 -30.00
C PRO A 147 19.10 10.56 -29.47
N GLY A 148 19.01 9.30 -29.88
CA GLY A 148 19.97 8.24 -29.51
C GLY A 148 19.56 7.35 -28.33
N VAL A 149 18.49 7.67 -27.59
CA VAL A 149 17.92 6.72 -26.61
C VAL A 149 17.23 5.59 -27.37
N ARG A 150 17.77 4.37 -27.24
CA ARG A 150 17.23 3.17 -27.91
C ARG A 150 15.79 2.93 -27.45
N GLU A 151 14.91 2.63 -28.40
CA GLU A 151 13.51 2.24 -28.17
C GLU A 151 13.38 1.14 -27.10
N SER A 152 14.35 0.21 -27.05
CA SER A 152 14.42 -0.85 -26.05
C SER A 152 14.58 -0.35 -24.62
N VAL A 153 15.32 0.75 -24.41
CA VAL A 153 15.48 1.40 -23.08
C VAL A 153 14.18 2.12 -22.71
N ARG A 154 13.50 2.74 -23.68
CA ARG A 154 12.22 3.42 -23.47
C ARG A 154 11.13 2.47 -23.00
N ARG A 155 10.95 1.36 -23.73
CA ARG A 155 9.96 0.32 -23.41
C ARG A 155 10.24 -0.40 -22.10
N ALA A 156 11.51 -0.59 -21.74
CA ALA A 156 11.85 -1.29 -20.50
C ALA A 156 11.71 -0.42 -19.24
N HIS A 157 11.96 0.89 -19.33
CA HIS A 157 12.07 1.74 -18.15
C HIS A 157 10.89 2.68 -17.88
N PHE A 158 10.06 3.00 -18.87
CA PHE A 158 9.01 4.01 -18.72
C PHE A 158 7.60 3.48 -18.98
N THR A 159 7.43 2.65 -20.01
CA THR A 159 6.11 2.10 -20.39
C THR A 159 5.40 1.33 -19.26
N PRO A 160 6.07 0.46 -18.47
CA PRO A 160 5.40 -0.27 -17.39
C PRO A 160 4.83 0.65 -16.31
N TYR A 161 5.50 1.77 -16.00
CA TYR A 161 5.03 2.74 -15.02
C TYR A 161 3.81 3.52 -15.51
N VAL A 162 3.78 3.89 -16.79
CA VAL A 162 2.61 4.55 -17.41
C VAL A 162 1.42 3.60 -17.41
N GLU A 163 1.61 2.34 -17.83
CA GLU A 163 0.55 1.33 -17.84
C GLU A 163 0.01 1.04 -16.43
N ALA A 164 0.91 0.88 -15.44
CA ALA A 164 0.52 0.67 -14.05
C ALA A 164 -0.27 1.86 -13.49
N ALA A 165 0.23 3.09 -13.67
CA ALA A 165 -0.47 4.29 -13.23
C ALA A 165 -1.83 4.46 -13.93
N GLN A 166 -1.92 4.12 -15.22
CA GLN A 166 -3.17 4.18 -15.97
C GLN A 166 -4.19 3.14 -15.48
N LYS A 167 -3.75 1.93 -15.14
CA LYS A 167 -4.60 0.91 -14.50
C LYS A 167 -5.14 1.41 -13.16
N VAL A 168 -4.29 2.04 -12.34
CA VAL A 168 -4.67 2.61 -11.03
C VAL A 168 -5.73 3.71 -11.20
N VAL A 169 -5.53 4.65 -12.11
CA VAL A 169 -6.52 5.70 -12.41
C VAL A 169 -7.86 5.08 -12.83
N ALA A 170 -7.83 4.06 -13.69
CA ALA A 170 -9.05 3.38 -14.14
C ALA A 170 -9.78 2.67 -12.99
N LEU A 171 -9.05 2.07 -12.04
CA LEU A 171 -9.64 1.41 -10.87
C LEU A 171 -10.31 2.40 -9.91
N LEU A 172 -9.72 3.58 -9.71
CA LEU A 172 -10.25 4.59 -8.79
C LEU A 172 -11.42 5.40 -9.37
N ALA A 173 -11.62 5.35 -10.70
CA ALA A 173 -12.68 6.07 -11.39
C ALA A 173 -13.98 5.28 -11.59
N GLY A 174 -13.96 3.96 -11.33
CA GLY A 174 -15.10 3.04 -11.51
C GLY A 174 -15.86 2.79 -10.21
#